data_AF-A0A4Q2YRN8-F1
#
_entry.id   AF-A0A4Q2YRN8-F1
#
_cell.length_a   1.000
_cell.length_b   1.000
_cell.length_c   1.000
_cell.angle_alpha   90.00
_cell.angle_beta   90.00
_cell.angle_gamma   90.00
#
_symmetry.space_group_name_H-M   'P 1'
#
loop_
_entity.id
_entity.type
_entity.pdbx_description
1 polymer ?
#
loop_
_entity_poly.entity_id
_entity_poly.type
_entity_poly.pdbx_seq_one_letter_code
_entity_poly.pdbx_strand_id
1 'polypeptide(L)'
;MRVFLPLLFLATALPMVAQDLPRRPDDPIPPQVDAMYERGLAYLGKTQNARGSWDDSMGSEPGVVALCVVAFLAHGEDPNHGPYAKNISKGIDYLLSQQNSTNGYIGNSMYNHGFAALALAEAYGCVDNPKIAPALQKCVEL
;
A
#
# COMPACT_ATOMS: atom_id res chain seq x y z
N MET A 1 62.86 -15.56 37.18
CA MET A 1 63.04 -14.75 35.95
C MET A 1 62.27 -15.43 34.81
N ARG A 2 61.52 -14.64 34.04
CA ARG A 2 60.65 -14.97 32.88
C ARG A 2 59.18 -15.31 33.16
N VAL A 3 58.40 -14.23 33.11
CA VAL A 3 56.93 -14.16 32.95
C VAL A 3 56.59 -14.52 31.49
N PHE A 4 55.62 -15.40 31.24
CA PHE A 4 55.06 -15.62 29.91
C PHE A 4 53.59 -15.13 29.90
N LEU A 5 53.34 -14.15 29.03
CA LEU A 5 52.15 -13.34 28.86
C LEU A 5 51.05 -14.12 28.07
N PRO A 6 49.75 -14.01 28.39
CA PRO A 6 48.71 -14.67 27.60
C PRO A 6 48.50 -13.89 26.30
N LEU A 7 48.46 -14.61 25.17
CA LEU A 7 48.21 -14.04 23.84
C LEU A 7 46.72 -13.69 23.72
N LEU A 8 46.39 -12.40 23.79
CA LEU A 8 45.05 -11.89 23.52
C LEU A 8 44.80 -11.94 22.00
N PHE A 9 43.94 -12.84 21.54
CA PHE A 9 43.50 -12.87 20.15
C PHE A 9 42.55 -11.69 19.90
N LEU A 10 43.07 -10.63 19.28
CA LEU A 10 42.29 -9.51 18.78
C LEU A 10 41.60 -9.96 17.48
N ALA A 11 40.31 -10.30 17.55
CA ALA A 11 39.50 -10.58 16.38
C ALA A 11 39.42 -9.33 15.51
N THR A 12 40.13 -9.32 14.38
CA THR A 12 40.02 -8.27 13.37
C THR A 12 38.61 -8.32 12.77
N ALA A 13 37.79 -7.32 13.07
CA ALA A 13 36.50 -7.14 12.41
C ALA A 13 36.74 -6.86 10.93
N LEU A 14 36.50 -7.87 10.08
CA LEU A 14 36.41 -7.65 8.64
C LEU A 14 35.20 -6.73 8.39
N PRO A 15 35.31 -5.74 7.49
CA PRO A 15 34.15 -4.95 7.11
C PRO A 15 33.13 -5.88 6.47
N MET A 16 32.00 -6.06 7.14
CA MET A 16 30.86 -6.81 6.63
C MET A 16 30.20 -5.92 5.58
N VAL A 17 30.60 -6.09 4.31
CA VAL A 17 29.94 -5.42 3.19
C VAL A 17 28.59 -6.11 3.00
N ALA A 18 27.51 -5.38 3.24
CA ALA A 18 26.16 -5.88 2.95
C ALA A 18 26.06 -6.17 1.44
N GLN A 19 25.39 -7.26 1.09
CA GLN A 19 25.10 -7.58 -0.30
C GLN A 19 24.20 -6.48 -0.84
N ASP A 20 24.62 -5.83 -1.92
CA ASP A 20 23.75 -4.88 -2.59
C ASP A 20 22.56 -5.65 -3.18
N LEU A 21 21.35 -5.08 -3.07
CA LEU A 21 20.21 -5.65 -3.77
C LEU A 21 20.51 -5.58 -5.27
N PRO A 22 20.06 -6.52 -6.10
CA PRO A 22 20.06 -6.35 -7.55
C PRO A 22 19.01 -5.29 -7.93
N ARG A 23 19.17 -4.06 -7.43
CA ARG A 23 18.52 -2.87 -7.95
C ARG A 23 19.33 -2.46 -9.16
N ARG A 24 18.66 -2.24 -10.29
CA ARG A 24 19.27 -1.58 -11.44
C ARG A 24 19.79 -0.22 -10.96
N PRO A 25 21.12 0.00 -10.95
CA PRO A 25 21.66 1.32 -10.72
C PRO A 25 21.23 2.16 -11.94
N ASP A 26 20.49 3.23 -11.70
CA ASP A 26 20.31 4.32 -12.66
C ASP A 26 19.56 4.01 -13.96
N ASP A 27 18.47 3.23 -13.93
CA ASP A 27 17.46 3.32 -14.99
C ASP A 27 16.44 4.41 -14.58
N PRO A 28 16.58 5.67 -15.02
CA PRO A 28 15.55 6.68 -14.78
C PRO A 28 14.25 6.19 -15.40
N ILE A 29 13.13 6.38 -14.69
CA ILE A 29 11.82 6.08 -15.27
C ILE A 29 11.69 6.89 -16.56
N PRO A 30 11.38 6.26 -17.71
CA PRO A 30 11.24 7.01 -18.95
C PRO A 30 10.16 8.08 -18.80
N PRO A 31 10.38 9.33 -19.24
CA PRO A 31 9.40 10.42 -19.08
C PRO A 31 8.02 10.10 -19.66
N GLN A 32 7.96 9.22 -20.66
CA GLN A 32 6.71 8.76 -21.26
C GLN A 32 5.91 7.89 -20.30
N VAL A 33 6.60 7.08 -19.49
CA VAL A 33 6.01 6.18 -18.49
C VAL A 33 5.48 7.00 -17.32
N ASP A 34 6.23 7.99 -16.83
CA ASP A 34 5.75 8.96 -15.82
C ASP A 34 4.48 9.68 -16.31
N ALA A 35 4.52 10.22 -17.53
CA ALA A 35 3.35 10.88 -18.12
C ALA A 35 2.15 9.93 -18.30
N MET A 36 2.36 8.62 -18.45
CA MET A 36 1.29 7.63 -18.50
C MET A 36 0.64 7.45 -17.13
N TYR A 37 1.43 7.37 -16.05
CA TYR A 37 0.91 7.25 -14.69
C TYR A 37 0.09 8.48 -14.30
N GLU A 38 0.63 9.68 -14.53
CA GLU A 38 -0.06 10.94 -14.21
C GLU A 38 -1.42 11.03 -14.90
N ARG A 39 -1.49 10.70 -16.21
CA ARG A 39 -2.76 10.70 -16.95
C ARG A 39 -3.73 9.65 -16.41
N GLY A 40 -3.23 8.47 -16.04
CA GLY A 40 -4.04 7.40 -15.45
C GLY A 40 -4.65 7.81 -14.11
N LEU A 41 -3.85 8.34 -13.20
CA LEU A 41 -4.31 8.80 -11.88
C LEU A 41 -5.24 10.00 -12.00
N ALA A 42 -4.96 10.95 -12.90
CA ALA A 42 -5.86 12.06 -13.19
C ALA A 42 -7.21 11.57 -13.72
N TYR A 43 -7.22 10.56 -14.59
CA TYR A 43 -8.46 9.94 -15.07
C TYR A 43 -9.22 9.30 -13.92
N LEU A 44 -8.59 8.42 -13.12
CA LEU A 44 -9.22 7.77 -11.97
C LEU A 44 -9.81 8.80 -11.00
N GLY A 45 -9.03 9.84 -10.67
CA GLY A 45 -9.44 10.89 -9.74
C GLY A 45 -10.63 11.70 -10.25
N LYS A 46 -10.69 11.95 -11.56
CA LYS A 46 -11.77 12.70 -12.21
C LYS A 46 -13.06 11.89 -12.34
N THR A 47 -12.96 10.58 -12.54
CA THR A 47 -14.12 9.71 -12.81
C THR A 47 -14.68 9.01 -11.58
N GLN A 48 -13.99 9.09 -10.43
CA GLN A 48 -14.50 8.56 -9.18
C GLN A 48 -15.77 9.31 -8.75
N ASN A 49 -16.83 8.57 -8.45
CA ASN A 49 -18.10 9.14 -8.05
C ASN A 49 -18.10 9.62 -6.59
N ALA A 50 -19.20 10.22 -6.15
CA ALA A 50 -19.33 10.75 -4.78
C ALA A 50 -19.26 9.67 -3.68
N ARG A 51 -19.56 8.40 -4.02
CA ARG A 51 -19.50 7.26 -3.10
C ARG A 51 -18.10 6.70 -2.94
N GLY A 52 -17.13 7.10 -3.76
CA GLY A 52 -15.78 6.57 -3.74
C GLY A 52 -15.54 5.37 -4.67
N SER A 53 -16.53 5.00 -5.48
CA SER A 53 -16.44 3.96 -6.50
C SER A 53 -16.51 4.55 -7.92
N TRP A 54 -16.62 3.70 -8.94
CA TRP A 54 -16.76 4.11 -10.34
C TRP A 54 -18.06 3.60 -10.96
N ASP A 55 -18.66 4.43 -11.80
CA ASP A 55 -19.93 4.14 -12.48
C ASP A 55 -19.66 3.33 -13.77
N ASP A 56 -19.25 2.08 -13.58
CA ASP A 56 -19.02 1.08 -14.64
C ASP A 56 -19.52 -0.29 -14.17
N SER A 57 -19.65 -1.25 -15.10
CA SER A 57 -20.08 -2.64 -14.87
C SER A 57 -19.42 -3.32 -13.68
N MET A 58 -18.14 -3.06 -13.45
CA MET A 58 -17.35 -3.60 -12.33
C MET A 58 -16.80 -2.50 -11.41
N GLY A 59 -17.09 -1.23 -11.68
CA GLY A 59 -16.48 -0.08 -11.00
C GLY A 59 -16.88 0.07 -9.53
N SER A 60 -17.95 -0.60 -9.11
CA SER A 60 -18.41 -0.70 -7.72
C SER A 60 -17.97 -1.99 -7.03
N GLU A 61 -17.36 -2.93 -7.72
CA GLU A 61 -16.87 -4.15 -7.08
C GLU A 61 -15.72 -3.80 -6.10
N PRO A 62 -15.78 -4.23 -4.83
CA PRO A 62 -14.79 -3.81 -3.84
C PRO A 62 -13.34 -4.12 -4.23
N GLY A 63 -13.10 -5.22 -4.95
CA GLY A 63 -11.75 -5.53 -5.45
C GLY A 63 -11.25 -4.52 -6.48
N VAL A 64 -12.12 -4.02 -7.36
CA VAL A 64 -11.77 -3.00 -8.36
C VAL A 64 -11.52 -1.66 -7.68
N VAL A 65 -12.40 -1.24 -6.76
CA VAL A 65 -12.20 -0.02 -5.97
C VAL A 65 -10.88 -0.07 -5.21
N ALA A 66 -10.58 -1.22 -4.60
CA ALA A 66 -9.33 -1.43 -3.87
C ALA A 66 -8.09 -1.29 -4.76
N LEU A 67 -8.11 -1.84 -5.97
CA LEU A 67 -7.01 -1.68 -6.93
C LEU A 67 -6.79 -0.21 -7.32
N CYS A 68 -7.86 0.56 -7.52
CA CYS A 68 -7.75 1.99 -7.78
C CYS A 68 -7.16 2.75 -6.58
N VAL A 69 -7.56 2.41 -5.35
CA VAL A 69 -6.97 3.00 -4.13
C VAL A 69 -5.48 2.67 -4.02
N VAL A 70 -5.09 1.42 -4.23
CA VAL A 70 -3.68 1.01 -4.21
C VAL A 70 -2.87 1.73 -5.28
N ALA A 71 -3.44 1.99 -6.46
CA ALA A 71 -2.77 2.79 -7.50
C ALA A 71 -2.46 4.23 -7.04
N PHE A 72 -3.38 4.88 -6.32
CA PHE A 72 -3.12 6.20 -5.73
C PHE A 72 -2.04 6.15 -4.65
N LEU A 73 -2.09 5.16 -3.75
CA LEU A 73 -1.12 5.00 -2.68
C LEU A 73 0.30 4.70 -3.23
N ALA A 74 0.38 3.85 -4.25
CA ALA A 74 1.65 3.45 -4.86
C ALA A 74 2.38 4.59 -5.59
N HIS A 75 1.68 5.68 -5.95
CA HIS A 75 2.31 6.87 -6.53
C HIS A 75 3.18 7.63 -5.52
N GLY A 76 2.97 7.43 -4.21
CA GLY A 76 3.84 7.96 -3.17
C GLY A 76 3.59 9.42 -2.74
N GLU A 77 2.52 10.05 -3.22
CA GLU A 77 2.05 11.35 -2.71
C GLU A 77 1.48 11.22 -1.29
N ASP A 78 1.46 12.32 -0.52
CA ASP A 78 0.85 12.34 0.81
C ASP A 78 -0.63 11.91 0.72
N PRO A 79 -1.04 10.78 1.32
CA PRO A 79 -2.40 10.28 1.18
C PRO A 79 -3.43 11.04 2.03
N ASN A 80 -3.00 11.95 2.91
CA ASN A 80 -3.83 12.76 3.80
C ASN A 80 -3.98 14.20 3.31
N HIS A 81 -2.94 14.76 2.67
CA HIS A 81 -2.91 16.17 2.26
C HIS A 81 -2.57 16.38 0.77
N GLY A 82 -2.18 15.33 0.06
CA GLY A 82 -1.79 15.39 -1.35
C GLY A 82 -2.96 15.51 -2.32
N PRO A 83 -2.67 15.59 -3.63
CA PRO A 83 -3.67 15.87 -4.68
C PRO A 83 -4.80 14.83 -4.73
N TYR A 84 -4.51 13.57 -4.38
CA TYR A 84 -5.48 12.47 -4.39
C TYR A 84 -5.99 12.06 -3.01
N ALA A 85 -5.67 12.81 -1.95
CA ALA A 85 -6.07 12.46 -0.58
C ALA A 85 -7.58 12.25 -0.43
N LYS A 86 -8.39 13.12 -1.06
CA LYS A 86 -9.85 12.98 -1.07
C LYS A 86 -10.32 11.73 -1.82
N ASN A 87 -9.63 11.35 -2.89
CA ASN A 87 -9.98 10.17 -3.68
C ASN A 87 -9.68 8.88 -2.90
N ILE A 88 -8.51 8.84 -2.25
CA ILE A 88 -8.08 7.76 -1.36
C ILE A 88 -9.08 7.62 -0.21
N SER A 89 -9.35 8.71 0.52
CA SER A 89 -10.28 8.70 1.66
C SER A 89 -11.66 8.17 1.28
N LYS A 90 -12.25 8.65 0.16
CA LYS A 90 -13.53 8.14 -0.32
C LYS A 90 -13.49 6.66 -0.70
N GLY A 91 -12.42 6.22 -1.36
CA GLY A 91 -12.25 4.82 -1.73
C GLY A 91 -12.14 3.91 -0.50
N ILE A 92 -11.36 4.31 0.50
CA ILE A 92 -11.26 3.58 1.78
C ILE A 92 -12.62 3.55 2.50
N ASP A 93 -13.30 4.69 2.61
CA ASP A 93 -14.62 4.74 3.25
C ASP A 93 -15.65 3.86 2.50
N TYR A 94 -15.55 3.78 1.17
CA TYR A 94 -16.34 2.85 0.38
C TYR A 94 -16.05 1.40 0.76
N LEU A 95 -14.78 0.98 0.77
CA LEU A 95 -14.40 -0.39 1.14
C LEU A 95 -14.86 -0.76 2.56
N LEU A 96 -14.70 0.15 3.51
CA LEU A 96 -15.18 -0.02 4.89
C LEU A 96 -16.71 -0.19 4.94
N SER A 97 -17.45 0.52 4.07
CA SER A 97 -18.91 0.38 3.98
C SER A 97 -19.36 -0.97 3.41
N GLN A 98 -18.49 -1.65 2.65
CA GLN A 98 -18.75 -2.95 2.05
C GLN A 98 -18.35 -4.11 2.97
N GLN A 99 -17.76 -3.82 4.14
CA GLN A 99 -17.38 -4.84 5.11
C GLN A 99 -18.60 -5.37 5.87
N ASN A 100 -18.73 -6.70 5.91
CA ASN A 100 -19.67 -7.38 6.77
C ASN A 100 -19.27 -7.17 8.23
N SER A 101 -20.20 -6.63 9.02
CA SER A 101 -19.95 -6.25 10.41
C SER A 101 -19.66 -7.44 11.34
N THR A 102 -20.17 -8.63 10.99
CA THR A 102 -20.08 -9.86 11.79
C THR A 102 -18.79 -10.61 11.56
N ASN A 103 -18.39 -10.83 10.29
CA ASN A 103 -17.25 -11.68 9.95
C ASN A 103 -16.11 -10.97 9.20
N GLY A 104 -16.20 -9.66 8.94
CA GLY A 104 -15.11 -8.91 8.30
C GLY A 104 -14.94 -9.15 6.79
N TYR A 105 -15.76 -10.00 6.19
CA TYR A 105 -15.75 -10.26 4.74
C TYR A 105 -16.09 -8.98 3.97
N ILE A 106 -15.41 -8.73 2.84
CA ILE A 106 -15.67 -7.55 2.00
C ILE A 106 -16.07 -8.00 0.59
N GLY A 107 -17.25 -7.57 0.15
CA GLY A 107 -17.80 -7.91 -1.17
C GLY A 107 -18.42 -9.30 -1.25
N ASN A 108 -18.50 -9.85 -2.47
CA ASN A 108 -19.19 -11.12 -2.76
C ASN A 108 -18.25 -12.26 -3.21
N SER A 109 -16.94 -12.04 -3.20
CA SER A 109 -15.96 -13.03 -3.66
C SER A 109 -14.63 -12.90 -2.90
N MET A 110 -13.85 -13.99 -2.86
CA MET A 110 -12.50 -13.97 -2.29
C MET A 110 -11.55 -13.05 -3.04
N TYR A 111 -11.79 -12.83 -4.34
CA TYR A 111 -11.08 -11.84 -5.13
C TYR A 111 -11.32 -10.43 -4.57
N ASN A 112 -12.59 -10.05 -4.37
CA ASN A 112 -12.96 -8.75 -3.80
C ASN A 112 -12.41 -8.59 -2.39
N HIS A 113 -12.60 -9.62 -1.55
CA HIS A 113 -12.14 -9.59 -0.18
C HIS A 113 -10.62 -9.45 -0.08
N GLY A 114 -9.86 -10.24 -0.84
CA GLY A 114 -8.40 -10.22 -0.80
C GLY A 114 -7.82 -8.87 -1.23
N PHE A 115 -8.32 -8.28 -2.33
CA PHE A 115 -7.86 -6.95 -2.77
C PHE A 115 -8.30 -5.84 -1.82
N ALA A 116 -9.51 -5.91 -1.27
CA ALA A 116 -9.96 -4.93 -0.28
C ALA A 116 -9.12 -5.00 1.01
N ALA A 117 -8.82 -6.20 1.51
CA ALA A 117 -7.93 -6.39 2.65
C ALA A 117 -6.51 -5.87 2.35
N LEU A 118 -5.97 -6.13 1.16
CA LEU A 118 -4.70 -5.58 0.71
C LEU A 118 -4.72 -4.04 0.71
N ALA A 119 -5.75 -3.41 0.15
CA ALA A 119 -5.86 -1.95 0.14
C ALA A 119 -5.95 -1.36 1.56
N LEU A 120 -6.67 -2.01 2.48
CA LEU A 120 -6.70 -1.60 3.89
C LEU A 120 -5.32 -1.77 4.56
N ALA A 121 -4.56 -2.81 4.19
CA ALA A 121 -3.21 -3.04 4.69
C ALA A 121 -2.20 -2.00 4.17
N GLU A 122 -2.23 -1.68 2.88
CA GLU A 122 -1.40 -0.63 2.29
C GLU A 122 -1.74 0.76 2.86
N ALA A 123 -3.02 1.01 3.15
CA ALA A 123 -3.48 2.24 3.78
C ALA A 123 -3.11 2.32 5.28
N TYR A 124 -2.88 1.18 5.94
CA TYR A 124 -2.60 1.12 7.36
C TYR A 124 -1.24 1.77 7.68
N GLY A 125 -1.29 2.83 8.48
CA GLY A 125 -0.11 3.58 8.90
C GLY A 125 0.27 4.75 7.98
N CYS A 126 -0.34 4.86 6.79
CA CYS A 126 -0.15 6.02 5.91
C CYS A 126 -1.40 6.92 5.84
N VAL A 127 -2.61 6.35 5.89
CA VAL A 127 -3.88 7.10 5.90
C VAL A 127 -4.35 7.32 7.34
N ASP A 128 -4.64 8.58 7.70
CA ASP A 128 -5.22 8.98 8.98
C ASP A 128 -6.73 8.66 9.02
N ASN A 129 -7.04 7.38 9.20
CA ASN A 129 -8.39 6.91 9.41
C ASN A 129 -8.41 5.81 10.49
N PRO A 130 -8.92 6.09 11.70
CA PRO A 130 -8.86 5.16 12.82
C PRO A 130 -9.70 3.88 12.61
N LYS A 131 -10.56 3.84 11.58
CA LYS A 131 -11.38 2.67 11.25
C LYS A 131 -10.62 1.60 10.46
N ILE A 132 -9.48 1.94 9.85
CA ILE A 132 -8.71 1.00 9.01
C ILE A 132 -8.21 -0.18 9.84
N ALA A 133 -7.56 0.09 10.97
CA ALA A 133 -6.95 -0.94 11.81
C ALA A 133 -7.95 -2.02 12.28
N PRO A 134 -9.09 -1.69 12.92
CA PRO A 134 -10.05 -2.70 13.34
C PRO A 134 -10.73 -3.41 12.16
N ALA A 135 -10.95 -2.71 11.03
CA ALA A 135 -11.52 -3.34 9.84
C ALA A 135 -10.55 -4.37 9.24
N LEU A 136 -9.27 -4.01 9.10
CA LEU A 136 -8.24 -4.92 8.59
C LEU A 136 -8.07 -6.15 9.48
N GLN A 137 -8.06 -5.96 10.81
CA GLN A 137 -8.02 -7.08 11.76
C GLN A 137 -9.18 -8.05 11.53
N LYS A 138 -10.40 -7.54 11.41
CA LYS A 138 -11.56 -8.39 11.10
C LYS A 138 -11.46 -9.10 9.75
N CYS A 139 -10.83 -8.49 8.75
CA CYS A 139 -10.63 -9.16 7.45
C CYS A 139 -9.75 -10.40 7.56
N VAL A 140 -8.71 -10.37 8.40
CA VAL A 140 -7.74 -11.46 8.49
C VAL A 140 -8.12 -12.56 9.50
N GLU A 141 -9.03 -12.26 10.43
CA GLU A 141 -9.54 -13.18 11.45
C GLU A 141 -10.73 -14.04 10.99
N LEU A 142 -11.08 -13.97 9.69
CA LEU A 142 -12.22 -14.66 9.04
C LEU A 142 -12.47 -16.10 9.50
#